data_AF-A0A932MRG3-F1
#
_entry.id   AF-A0A932MRG3-F1
#
_cell.length_a   1.000
_cell.length_b   1.000
_cell.length_c   1.000
_cell.angle_alpha   90.00
_cell.angle_beta   90.00
_cell.angle_gamma   90.00
#
_symmetry.space_group_name_H-M   'P 1'
#
loop_
_entity.id
_entity.type
_entity.pdbx_description
1 polymer ?
#
loop_
_entity_poly.entity_id
_entity_poly.type
_entity_poly.pdbx_seq_one_letter_code
_entity_poly.pdbx_strand_id
1 'polypeptide(L)'
;MPKKDLFEYAVIRVVPRVEREEFLNAGVIVYCAPQQFLGMKYCISPERIRALCAEADIKEIRAQLENFERICNGKAMASPIARLPLPGRFRWLTATRSTIIQCSMVHPGICDEAAATLEKIFRQQVACD
;
A
#
# COMPACT_ATOMS: atom_id res chain seq x y z
N MET A 1 -5.90 16.57 -26.75
CA MET A 1 -6.05 16.66 -25.29
C MET A 1 -5.13 15.62 -24.66
N PRO A 2 -4.34 15.94 -23.62
CA PRO A 2 -3.54 14.91 -22.94
C PRO A 2 -4.48 13.83 -22.40
N LYS A 3 -4.11 12.57 -22.62
CA LYS A 3 -4.93 11.41 -22.29
C LYS A 3 -4.92 11.24 -20.77
N LYS A 4 -6.07 11.49 -20.16
CA LYS A 4 -6.31 11.41 -18.73
C LYS A 4 -6.85 10.02 -18.41
N ASP A 5 -6.01 9.15 -17.85
CA ASP A 5 -6.35 7.77 -17.51
C ASP A 5 -6.90 7.66 -16.08
N LEU A 6 -7.95 6.85 -15.90
CA LEU A 6 -8.50 6.53 -14.59
C LEU A 6 -7.51 5.63 -13.82
N PHE A 7 -7.25 5.99 -12.58
CA PHE A 7 -6.51 5.15 -11.63
C PHE A 7 -7.29 5.03 -10.32
N GLU A 8 -6.93 4.02 -9.54
CA GLU A 8 -7.39 3.80 -8.18
C GLU A 8 -6.18 3.74 -7.26
N TYR A 9 -6.31 4.24 -6.03
CA TYR A 9 -5.28 4.09 -5.02
C TYR A 9 -5.85 3.79 -3.63
N ALA A 10 -5.02 3.20 -2.78
CA ALA A 10 -5.29 3.07 -1.36
C ALA A 10 -4.02 3.36 -0.58
N VAL A 11 -4.18 3.91 0.62
CA VAL A 11 -3.09 4.18 1.56
C VAL A 11 -2.90 2.96 2.44
N ILE A 12 -1.67 2.44 2.50
CA ILE A 12 -1.27 1.39 3.42
C ILE A 12 -1.08 2.00 4.80
N ARG A 13 -1.69 1.39 5.81
CA ARG A 13 -1.66 1.81 7.20
C ARG A 13 -1.01 0.73 8.05
N VAL A 14 -0.14 1.15 8.97
CA VAL A 14 0.33 0.32 10.07
C VAL A 14 -0.51 0.67 11.28
N VAL A 15 -1.19 -0.33 11.84
CA VAL A 15 -2.03 -0.28 13.04
C VAL A 15 -1.33 -1.11 14.12
N PRO A 16 -0.39 -0.53 14.89
CA PRO A 16 0.49 -1.31 15.78
C PRO A 16 -0.25 -2.09 16.86
N ARG A 17 -1.44 -1.62 17.22
CA ARG A 17 -2.37 -2.31 18.12
C ARG A 17 -3.79 -2.19 17.57
N VAL A 18 -4.32 -3.29 17.04
CA VAL A 18 -5.58 -3.31 16.28
C VAL A 18 -6.76 -2.82 17.12
N GLU A 19 -6.80 -3.15 18.41
CA GLU A 19 -7.90 -2.79 19.31
C GLU A 19 -8.00 -1.27 19.60
N ARG A 20 -6.93 -0.51 19.36
CA ARG A 20 -6.91 0.94 19.57
C ARG A 20 -7.26 1.73 18.31
N GLU A 21 -7.16 1.08 17.14
CA GLU A 21 -7.36 1.71 15.83
C GLU A 21 -6.48 2.95 15.57
N GLU A 22 -5.39 3.11 16.33
CA GLU A 22 -4.35 4.10 16.09
C GLU A 22 -3.46 3.63 14.94
N PHE A 23 -3.20 4.50 13.96
CA PHE A 23 -2.43 4.12 12.78
C PHE A 23 -1.49 5.21 12.27
N LEU A 24 -0.48 4.76 11.54
CA LEU A 24 0.38 5.59 10.71
C LEU A 24 0.22 5.19 9.26
N ASN A 25 0.11 6.19 8.38
CA ASN A 25 0.28 5.96 6.95
C ASN A 25 1.72 5.50 6.69
N ALA A 26 1.86 4.33 6.09
CA ALA A 26 3.14 3.69 5.83
C ALA A 26 3.41 3.50 4.34
N GLY A 27 2.41 3.64 3.47
CA GLY A 27 2.60 3.43 2.04
C GLY A 27 1.39 3.75 1.21
N VAL A 28 1.50 3.54 -0.09
CA VAL A 28 0.44 3.73 -1.07
C VAL A 28 0.52 2.62 -2.11
N ILE A 29 -0.63 2.15 -2.57
CA ILE A 29 -0.77 1.26 -3.72
C ILE A 29 -1.58 2.01 -4.79
N VAL A 30 -1.10 2.02 -6.03
CA VAL A 30 -1.77 2.61 -7.19
C VAL A 30 -1.99 1.54 -8.25
N TYR A 31 -3.20 1.50 -8.80
CA TYR A 31 -3.59 0.67 -9.93
C TYR A 31 -4.16 1.54 -11.06
N CYS A 32 -3.64 1.37 -12.28
CA CYS A 32 -4.13 2.05 -13.47
C CYS A 32 -4.31 1.03 -14.60
N ALA A 33 -5.56 0.68 -14.89
CA ALA A 33 -5.89 -0.31 -15.91
C ALA A 33 -5.45 0.10 -17.33
N PRO A 34 -5.70 1.35 -17.79
CA PRO A 34 -5.26 1.77 -19.13
C PRO A 34 -3.74 1.69 -19.34
N GLN A 35 -2.96 1.91 -18.29
CA GLN A 35 -1.49 1.90 -18.33
C GLN A 35 -0.90 0.54 -17.94
N GLN A 36 -1.74 -0.47 -17.65
CA GLN A 36 -1.31 -1.79 -17.15
C GLN A 36 -0.35 -1.69 -15.96
N PHE A 37 -0.63 -0.74 -15.06
CA PHE A 37 0.24 -0.41 -13.94
C PHE A 37 -0.35 -0.87 -12.62
N LEU A 38 0.46 -1.52 -11.80
CA LEU A 38 0.22 -1.76 -10.38
C LEU A 38 1.53 -1.51 -9.64
N GLY A 39 1.54 -0.50 -8.79
CA GLY A 39 2.72 -0.11 -8.03
C GLY A 39 2.40 0.09 -6.56
N MET A 40 3.37 -0.23 -5.72
CA MET A 40 3.33 -0.02 -4.29
C MET A 40 4.60 0.69 -3.87
N LYS A 41 4.47 1.67 -2.97
CA LYS A 41 5.60 2.31 -2.30
C LYS A 41 5.30 2.43 -0.82
N TYR A 42 6.27 2.10 0.02
CA TYR A 42 6.11 2.16 1.46
C TYR A 42 7.39 2.63 2.15
N CYS A 43 7.23 3.03 3.40
CA CYS A 43 8.26 3.56 4.27
C CYS A 43 7.71 3.57 5.70
N ILE A 44 8.56 3.15 6.64
CA ILE A 44 8.18 3.05 8.04
C ILE A 44 9.27 3.69 8.91
N SER A 45 8.83 4.44 9.92
CA SER A 45 9.68 4.96 10.98
C SER A 45 9.47 4.13 12.25
N PRO A 46 10.46 3.30 12.66
CA PRO A 46 10.35 2.48 13.88
C PRO A 46 10.06 3.29 15.13
N GLU A 47 10.61 4.50 15.22
CA GLU A 47 10.41 5.41 16.34
C GLU A 47 8.95 5.85 16.43
N ARG A 48 8.36 6.31 15.32
CA ARG A 48 6.96 6.74 15.27
C ARG A 48 5.98 5.60 15.54
N ILE A 49 6.27 4.40 15.01
CA ILE A 49 5.46 3.20 15.29
C ILE A 49 5.50 2.87 16.79
N ARG A 50 6.68 2.90 17.41
CA ARG A 50 6.83 2.63 18.84
C ARG A 50 6.23 3.71 19.73
N ALA A 51 6.13 4.95 19.24
CA ALA A 51 5.43 6.00 19.95
C ALA A 51 3.93 5.70 20.11
N LEU A 52 3.29 5.02 19.15
CA LEU A 52 1.92 4.53 19.28
C LEU A 52 1.80 3.25 20.11
N CYS A 53 2.76 2.32 19.93
CA CYS A 53 2.79 1.06 20.66
C CYS A 53 4.23 0.62 20.90
N ALA A 54 4.72 0.78 22.13
CA ALA A 54 6.11 0.50 22.50
C ALA A 54 6.53 -0.96 22.21
N GLU A 55 5.58 -1.90 22.28
CA GLU A 55 5.80 -3.33 22.06
C GLU A 55 5.65 -3.76 20.58
N ALA A 56 5.42 -2.82 19.66
CA ALA A 56 5.25 -3.15 18.24
C ALA A 56 6.48 -3.87 17.65
N ASP A 57 6.24 -5.03 17.04
CA ASP A 57 7.28 -5.77 16.34
C ASP A 57 7.56 -5.17 14.95
N ILE A 58 8.58 -4.32 14.91
CA ILE A 58 9.03 -3.64 13.69
C ILE A 58 9.52 -4.62 12.62
N LYS A 59 10.09 -5.77 13.02
CA LYS A 59 10.59 -6.77 12.06
C LYS A 59 9.43 -7.45 11.36
N GLU A 60 8.42 -7.86 12.12
CA GLU A 60 7.20 -8.46 11.58
C GLU A 60 6.45 -7.49 10.65
N ILE A 61 6.29 -6.23 11.08
CA ILE A 61 5.68 -5.17 10.25
C ILE A 61 6.42 -5.03 8.91
N ARG A 62 7.75 -4.99 8.93
CA ARG A 62 8.56 -4.90 7.73
C ARG A 62 8.39 -6.14 6.84
N ALA A 63 8.44 -7.34 7.41
CA ALA A 63 8.28 -8.59 6.66
C ALA A 63 6.90 -8.66 5.96
N GLN A 64 5.83 -8.19 6.62
CA GLN A 64 4.51 -8.13 6.01
C GLN A 64 4.44 -7.11 4.87
N LEU A 65 5.03 -5.93 5.03
CA LEU A 65 5.10 -4.91 3.97
C LEU A 65 5.91 -5.39 2.76
N GLU A 66 7.03 -6.05 2.99
CA GLU A 66 7.84 -6.69 1.92
C GLU A 66 7.04 -7.77 1.19
N ASN A 67 6.24 -8.57 1.91
CA ASN A 67 5.37 -9.55 1.28
C ASN A 67 4.27 -8.90 0.42
N PHE A 68 3.66 -7.81 0.91
CA PHE A 68 2.72 -7.00 0.12
C PHE A 68 3.36 -6.48 -1.17
N GLU A 69 4.58 -5.92 -1.07
CA GLU A 69 5.33 -5.44 -2.23
C GLU A 69 5.66 -6.58 -3.21
N ARG A 70 6.04 -7.76 -2.72
CA ARG A 70 6.28 -8.94 -3.56
C ARG A 70 5.01 -9.40 -4.28
N ILE A 71 3.84 -9.37 -3.63
CA ILE A 71 2.55 -9.68 -4.27
C ILE A 71 2.21 -8.60 -5.29
N CYS A 72 2.34 -7.32 -4.94
CA CYS A 72 2.13 -6.18 -5.84
C CYS A 72 2.95 -6.30 -7.12
N ASN A 73 4.23 -6.68 -6.99
CA ASN A 73 5.14 -6.88 -8.12
C ASN A 73 4.99 -8.25 -8.81
N GLY A 74 4.13 -9.14 -8.31
CA GLY A 74 3.95 -10.47 -8.89
C GLY A 74 5.20 -11.35 -8.75
N LYS A 75 6.01 -11.12 -7.71
CA LYS A 75 7.27 -11.83 -7.43
C LYS A 75 7.14 -12.92 -6.35
N ALA A 76 6.02 -12.95 -5.61
CA ALA A 76 5.75 -14.00 -4.63
C ALA A 76 5.22 -15.29 -5.29
N MET A 77 6.06 -15.98 -6.08
CA MET A 77 5.65 -17.13 -6.92
C MET A 77 4.99 -18.30 -6.17
N ALA A 78 5.29 -18.47 -4.88
CA ALA A 78 4.66 -19.48 -4.02
C ALA A 78 3.22 -19.08 -3.59
N SER A 79 2.85 -17.79 -3.69
CA SER A 79 1.52 -17.30 -3.37
C SER A 79 0.60 -17.37 -4.60
N PRO A 80 -0.55 -18.06 -4.54
CA PRO A 80 -1.55 -18.05 -5.60
C PRO A 80 -2.02 -16.63 -5.96
N ILE A 81 -2.01 -15.71 -4.98
CA ILE A 81 -2.41 -14.32 -5.16
C ILE A 81 -1.47 -13.58 -6.10
N ALA A 82 -0.15 -13.83 -6.00
CA ALA A 82 0.83 -13.15 -6.85
C ALA A 82 0.69 -13.51 -8.33
N ARG A 83 -0.01 -14.62 -8.64
CA ARG A 83 -0.29 -15.09 -10.00
C ARG A 83 -1.58 -14.49 -10.58
N LEU A 84 -2.36 -13.76 -9.78
CA LEU A 84 -3.56 -13.09 -10.26
C LEU A 84 -3.20 -11.96 -11.24
N PRO A 85 -4.11 -11.63 -12.18
CA PRO A 85 -4.02 -10.40 -12.95
C PRO A 85 -3.90 -9.15 -12.06
N LEU A 86 -3.37 -8.06 -12.60
CA LEU A 86 -3.17 -6.79 -11.87
C LEU A 86 -4.40 -6.34 -11.05
N PRO A 87 -5.64 -6.28 -11.60
CA PRO A 87 -6.81 -5.91 -10.81
C PRO A 87 -7.10 -6.89 -9.67
N GLY A 88 -6.90 -8.20 -9.87
CA GLY A 88 -7.09 -9.20 -8.82
C GLY A 88 -6.11 -9.02 -7.66
N ARG A 89 -4.83 -8.72 -7.97
CA ARG A 89 -3.82 -8.38 -6.95
C ARG A 89 -4.16 -7.09 -6.22
N PHE A 90 -4.55 -6.05 -6.94
CA PHE A 90 -4.94 -4.77 -6.33
C PHE A 90 -6.12 -4.94 -5.36
N ARG A 91 -7.18 -5.64 -5.78
CA ARG A 91 -8.35 -5.92 -4.93
C ARG A 91 -7.99 -6.75 -3.71
N TRP A 92 -7.11 -7.75 -3.85
CA TRP A 92 -6.64 -8.52 -2.71
C TRP A 92 -5.83 -7.68 -1.72
N LEU A 93 -4.87 -6.87 -2.21
CA LEU A 93 -4.02 -6.03 -1.38
C LEU A 93 -4.82 -4.97 -0.61
N THR A 94 -5.87 -4.43 -1.23
CA THR A 94 -6.71 -3.36 -0.66
C THR A 94 -7.95 -3.86 0.09
N ALA A 95 -8.15 -5.18 0.15
CA ALA A 95 -9.26 -5.77 0.90
C ALA A 95 -9.17 -5.43 2.39
N THR A 96 -10.32 -5.20 3.02
CA THR A 96 -10.43 -4.93 4.46
C THR A 96 -9.86 -6.08 5.29
N ARG A 97 -9.04 -5.76 6.28
CA ARG A 97 -8.40 -6.72 7.18
C ARG A 97 -8.32 -6.14 8.59
N SER A 98 -8.54 -6.97 9.59
CA SER A 98 -8.33 -6.63 11.00
C SER A 98 -6.94 -7.09 11.46
N THR A 99 -5.90 -6.64 10.76
CA THR A 99 -4.50 -7.01 11.00
C THR A 99 -3.65 -5.76 11.25
N ILE A 100 -2.37 -5.93 11.61
CA ILE A 100 -1.43 -4.82 11.84
C ILE A 100 -1.22 -4.00 10.55
N ILE A 101 -1.14 -4.66 9.39
CA ILE A 101 -1.15 -3.95 8.10
C ILE A 101 -2.58 -3.89 7.57
N GLN A 102 -3.06 -2.69 7.28
CA GLN A 102 -4.39 -2.43 6.71
C GLN A 102 -4.28 -1.48 5.52
N CYS A 103 -5.36 -1.30 4.79
CA CYS A 103 -5.48 -0.30 3.73
C CYS A 103 -6.66 0.64 4.03
N SER A 104 -6.57 1.88 3.56
CA SER A 104 -7.71 2.78 3.49
C SER A 104 -8.77 2.27 2.51
N MET A 105 -9.91 2.95 2.47
CA MET A 105 -10.82 2.86 1.33
C MET A 105 -10.07 3.12 0.01
N VAL A 106 -10.56 2.52 -1.07
CA VAL A 106 -10.04 2.76 -2.41
C VAL A 106 -10.59 4.10 -2.91
N HIS A 107 -9.70 4.92 -3.44
CA HIS A 107 -9.99 6.25 -3.96
C HIS A 107 -9.73 6.30 -5.47
N PRO A 108 -10.69 6.74 -6.29
CA PRO A 108 -10.47 6.95 -7.71
C PRO A 108 -9.77 8.29 -7.97
N GLY A 109 -9.08 8.38 -9.10
CA GLY A 109 -8.44 9.60 -9.57
C GLY A 109 -8.13 9.56 -11.05
N ILE A 110 -7.58 10.66 -11.56
CA ILE A 110 -7.18 10.79 -12.96
C ILE A 110 -5.70 11.16 -13.01
N CYS A 111 -4.94 10.50 -13.87
CA CYS A 111 -3.51 10.71 -14.04
C CYS A 111 -3.10 10.72 -15.50
N ASP A 112 -1.96 11.36 -15.78
CA ASP A 112 -1.27 11.25 -17.07
C ASP A 112 -0.24 10.11 -17.03
N GLU A 113 0.47 9.92 -15.91
CA GLU A 113 1.48 8.88 -15.72
C GLU A 113 1.32 8.26 -14.32
N ALA A 114 1.06 6.95 -14.27
CA ALA A 114 0.67 6.25 -13.04
C ALA A 114 1.81 6.12 -12.03
N ALA A 115 3.06 5.94 -12.48
CA ALA A 115 4.22 5.85 -11.58
C ALA A 115 4.54 7.20 -10.92
N ALA A 116 4.52 8.31 -11.67
CA ALA A 116 4.63 9.65 -11.09
C ALA A 116 3.48 9.96 -10.13
N THR A 117 2.28 9.45 -10.42
CA THR A 117 1.13 9.59 -9.52
C THR A 117 1.32 8.82 -8.22
N LEU A 118 1.86 7.60 -8.27
CA LEU A 118 2.27 6.84 -7.08
C LEU A 118 3.25 7.64 -6.22
N GLU A 119 4.31 8.19 -6.83
CA GLU A 119 5.30 9.01 -6.13
C GLU A 119 4.68 10.26 -5.49
N LYS A 120 3.80 10.95 -6.23
CA LYS A 120 3.10 12.14 -5.74
C LYS A 120 2.23 11.82 -4.53
N ILE A 121 1.37 10.81 -4.63
CA ILE A 121 0.46 10.44 -3.53
C ILE A 121 1.26 9.93 -2.34
N PHE A 122 2.31 9.14 -2.56
CA PHE A 122 3.19 8.68 -1.51
C PHE A 122 3.78 9.84 -0.71
N ARG A 123 4.35 10.86 -1.38
CA ARG A 123 4.89 12.05 -0.70
C ARG A 123 3.84 12.86 0.06
N GLN A 124 2.59 12.86 -0.40
CA GLN A 124 1.49 13.58 0.24
C GLN A 124 0.93 12.83 1.47
N GLN A 125 0.95 11.51 1.44
CA GLN A 125 0.25 10.66 2.42
C GLN A 125 1.19 10.04 3.45
N VAL A 126 2.48 9.89 3.15
CA VAL A 126 3.44 9.17 3.98
C VAL A 126 4.59 10.11 4.37
N ALA A 127 4.75 10.34 5.66
CA ALA A 127 5.91 11.06 6.20
C ALA A 127 7.04 10.05 6.47
N CYS A 128 8.18 10.25 5.82
CA CYS A 128 9.39 9.42 5.89
C CYS A 128 10.52 10.18 6.56
N ASP A 129 10.24 10.76 7.71
CA ASP A 129 11.20 11.46 8.55
C ASP A 129 11.39 10.68 9.85
#